data_AF-A0A1M5R0Z0-F1
#
_entry.id   AF-A0A1M5R0Z0-F1
#
_cell.length_a   1.000
_cell.length_b   1.000
_cell.length_c   1.000
_cell.angle_alpha   90.00
_cell.angle_beta   90.00
_cell.angle_gamma   90.00
#
_symmetry.space_group_name_H-M   'P 1'
#
loop_
_entity.id
_entity.type
_entity.pdbx_description
1 polymer ?
#
loop_
_entity_poly.entity_id
_entity_poly.type
_entity_poly.pdbx_seq_one_letter_code
_entity_poly.pdbx_strand_id
1 'polypeptide(L)'
;MEETDTVDDGPERASGHSAADRPTRGEYAVGALGLLLVLALLAFLGYQALAVRQTGPRLTATVTGIEQVEGGWQARFSVRNSGGAAVGQVEVTGTLESGGTSEEATATLDYVPAQSSREGALLFTADPRSGRLEVRPVGYALP
;
A
#
# COMPACT_ATOMS: atom_id res chain seq x y z
N MET A 1 -19.22 -81.24 -34.79
CA MET A 1 -18.87 -80.61 -33.51
C MET A 1 -17.42 -80.21 -33.60
N GLU A 2 -17.13 -79.09 -34.25
CA GLU A 2 -17.51 -77.69 -33.91
C GLU A 2 -16.51 -77.13 -32.86
N GLU A 3 -15.82 -76.01 -33.11
CA GLU A 3 -16.30 -74.60 -33.03
C GLU A 3 -16.51 -74.17 -31.56
N THR A 4 -16.25 -72.94 -31.11
CA THR A 4 -15.73 -71.68 -31.71
C THR A 4 -14.49 -71.24 -30.85
N ASP A 5 -13.82 -70.07 -30.89
CA ASP A 5 -13.95 -68.76 -31.54
C ASP A 5 -12.54 -68.11 -31.70
N THR A 6 -12.50 -66.88 -32.20
CA THR A 6 -11.41 -65.90 -32.27
C THR A 6 -10.77 -65.48 -30.94
N VAL A 7 -9.50 -65.06 -30.99
CA VAL A 7 -9.07 -63.70 -30.57
C VAL A 7 -7.96 -63.24 -31.54
N ASP A 8 -8.05 -62.01 -32.03
CA ASP A 8 -6.97 -61.32 -32.79
C ASP A 8 -6.30 -60.29 -31.88
N ASP A 9 -5.28 -60.72 -31.11
CA ASP A 9 -4.49 -59.84 -30.25
C ASP A 9 -3.50 -59.00 -31.07
N GLY A 10 -4.04 -57.99 -31.77
CA GLY A 10 -3.25 -57.00 -32.49
C GLY A 10 -2.28 -56.27 -31.55
N PRO A 11 -0.97 -56.23 -31.83
CA PRO A 11 0.03 -55.76 -30.87
C PRO A 11 -0.11 -54.28 -30.54
N GLU A 12 -0.23 -53.97 -29.25
CA GLU A 12 -0.33 -52.61 -28.72
C GLU A 12 0.80 -51.72 -29.26
N ARG A 13 0.45 -50.72 -30.08
CA ARG A 13 1.41 -49.72 -30.56
C ARG A 13 1.67 -48.66 -29.49
N ALA A 14 2.39 -49.07 -28.46
CA ALA A 14 2.81 -48.22 -27.37
C ALA A 14 3.62 -47.01 -27.84
N SER A 15 3.28 -45.85 -27.25
CA SER A 15 4.12 -44.64 -27.22
C SER A 15 4.44 -43.97 -28.57
N GLY A 16 3.52 -43.13 -29.01
CA GLY A 16 3.88 -41.93 -29.78
C GLY A 16 4.64 -40.93 -28.89
N HIS A 17 5.89 -41.25 -28.53
CA HIS A 17 6.78 -40.29 -27.89
C HIS A 17 7.00 -39.11 -28.85
N SER A 18 6.52 -37.92 -28.47
CA SER A 18 6.80 -36.68 -29.20
C SER A 18 8.30 -36.54 -29.37
N ALA A 19 8.78 -36.56 -30.62
CA ALA A 19 10.19 -36.36 -30.92
C ALA A 19 10.61 -35.00 -30.33
N ALA A 20 11.59 -35.02 -29.42
CA ALA A 20 12.00 -33.82 -28.70
C ALA A 20 12.68 -32.84 -29.66
N ASP A 21 11.89 -31.89 -30.15
CA ASP A 21 12.37 -30.85 -31.06
C ASP A 21 13.47 -30.03 -30.37
N ARG A 22 14.57 -29.79 -31.08
CA ARG A 22 15.77 -29.19 -30.49
C ARG A 22 15.70 -27.68 -30.68
N PRO A 23 15.60 -26.87 -29.61
CA PRO A 23 15.29 -25.46 -29.76
C PRO A 23 16.25 -24.75 -30.71
N THR A 24 15.69 -24.07 -31.71
CA THR A 24 16.45 -23.36 -32.72
C THR A 24 17.24 -22.23 -32.05
N ARG A 25 18.38 -21.82 -32.62
CA ARG A 25 19.20 -20.71 -32.08
C ARG A 25 18.39 -19.40 -31.86
N GLY A 26 17.32 -19.19 -32.63
CA GLY A 26 16.39 -18.07 -32.43
C GLY A 26 15.51 -18.21 -31.18
N GLU A 27 15.06 -19.41 -30.82
CA GLU A 27 14.27 -19.67 -29.61
C GLU A 27 15.13 -19.43 -28.35
N TYR A 28 16.40 -19.85 -28.37
CA TYR A 28 17.35 -19.51 -27.32
C TYR A 28 17.55 -17.99 -27.19
N ALA A 29 17.55 -17.23 -28.29
CA ALA A 29 17.66 -15.77 -28.25
C ALA A 29 16.39 -15.11 -27.66
N VAL A 30 15.19 -15.60 -28.02
CA VAL A 30 13.91 -15.14 -27.45
C VAL A 30 13.82 -15.49 -25.97
N GLY A 31 14.22 -16.70 -25.57
CA GLY A 31 14.27 -17.15 -24.18
C GLY A 31 15.26 -16.34 -23.34
N ALA A 32 16.46 -16.05 -23.87
CA ALA A 32 17.44 -15.20 -23.21
C ALA A 32 16.95 -13.75 -23.06
N LEU A 33 16.26 -13.20 -24.06
CA LEU A 33 15.65 -11.87 -23.98
C LEU A 33 14.52 -11.83 -22.94
N GLY A 34 13.64 -12.84 -22.92
CA GLY A 34 12.59 -12.98 -21.91
C GLY A 34 13.15 -13.08 -20.49
N LEU A 35 14.18 -13.91 -20.29
CA LEU A 35 14.90 -14.00 -19.01
C LEU A 35 15.53 -12.67 -18.60
N LEU A 36 16.17 -11.95 -19.52
CA LEU A 36 16.77 -10.64 -19.25
C LEU A 36 15.72 -9.61 -18.84
N LEU A 37 14.54 -9.60 -19.50
CA LEU A 37 13.43 -8.71 -19.12
C LEU A 37 12.85 -9.05 -17.74
N VAL A 38 12.71 -10.35 -17.42
CA VAL A 38 12.28 -10.80 -16.08
C VAL A 38 13.31 -10.40 -15.01
N LEU A 39 14.60 -10.60 -15.25
CA LEU A 39 15.68 -10.19 -14.33
C LEU A 39 15.73 -8.67 -14.15
N ALA A 40 15.55 -7.89 -15.22
CA ALA A 40 15.49 -6.44 -15.15
C ALA A 40 14.29 -5.94 -14.33
N LEU A 41 13.12 -6.55 -14.50
CA LEU A 41 11.92 -6.26 -13.72
C LEU A 41 12.10 -6.61 -12.24
N LEU A 42 12.69 -7.77 -11.93
CA LEU A 42 13.00 -8.19 -10.56
C LEU A 42 14.01 -7.25 -9.89
N ALA A 43 15.05 -6.83 -10.61
CA ALA A 43 16.04 -5.86 -10.13
C ALA A 43 15.40 -4.48 -9.86
N PHE A 44 14.51 -4.02 -10.75
CA PHE A 44 13.78 -2.76 -10.59
C PHE A 44 12.82 -2.79 -9.38
N LEU A 45 12.09 -3.88 -9.20
CA LEU A 45 11.22 -4.09 -8.04
C LEU A 45 12.02 -4.14 -6.73
N GLY A 46 13.16 -4.86 -6.72
CA GLY A 46 14.08 -4.90 -5.59
C GLY A 46 14.67 -3.52 -5.24
N TYR A 47 15.07 -2.75 -6.26
CA TYR A 47 15.55 -1.37 -6.08
C TYR A 47 14.48 -0.47 -5.45
N GLN A 48 13.24 -0.49 -5.95
CA GLN A 48 12.16 0.31 -5.35
C GLN A 48 11.85 -0.12 -3.91
N ALA A 49 11.80 -1.42 -3.64
CA ALA A 49 11.53 -1.95 -2.30
C ALA A 49 12.58 -1.54 -1.25
N LEU A 50 13.83 -1.32 -1.66
CA LEU A 50 14.90 -0.82 -0.80
C LEU A 50 14.92 0.72 -0.73
N ALA A 51 14.85 1.40 -1.87
CA ALA A 51 15.00 2.86 -1.96
C ALA A 51 13.88 3.61 -1.21
N VAL A 52 12.63 3.13 -1.27
CA VAL A 52 11.53 3.74 -0.50
C VAL A 52 11.83 3.66 1.00
N ARG A 53 12.17 2.46 1.52
CA ARG A 53 12.38 2.20 2.95
C ARG A 53 13.49 3.02 3.61
N GLN A 54 14.47 3.49 2.84
CA GLN A 54 15.57 4.31 3.37
C GLN A 54 15.17 5.76 3.66
N THR A 55 13.97 6.21 3.26
CA THR A 55 13.46 7.54 3.63
C THR A 55 12.71 7.50 4.96
N GLY A 56 13.11 8.36 5.91
CA GLY A 56 12.40 8.52 7.19
C GLY A 56 10.95 9.01 7.02
N PRO A 57 10.15 9.04 8.11
CA PRO A 57 8.75 9.45 8.04
C PRO A 57 8.62 10.92 7.65
N ARG A 58 7.58 11.26 6.89
CA ARG A 58 7.31 12.64 6.46
C ARG A 58 5.83 12.94 6.56
N LEU A 59 5.43 13.38 7.75
CA LEU A 59 4.03 13.64 8.10
C LEU A 59 3.59 15.03 7.66
N THR A 60 2.33 15.15 7.25
CA THR A 60 1.66 16.43 6.98
C THR A 60 0.19 16.26 7.32
N ALA A 61 -0.37 17.15 8.15
CA ALA A 61 -1.80 17.16 8.47
C ALA A 61 -2.53 18.18 7.57
N THR A 62 -3.74 17.83 7.14
CA THR A 62 -4.64 18.71 6.38
C THR A 62 -6.05 18.57 6.93
N VAL A 63 -6.74 19.68 7.20
CA VAL A 63 -8.16 19.68 7.59
C VAL A 63 -9.00 19.27 6.37
N THR A 64 -9.85 18.25 6.52
CA THR A 64 -10.68 17.68 5.44
C THR A 64 -12.14 18.07 5.53
N GLY A 65 -12.61 18.57 6.68
CA GLY A 65 -13.96 19.09 6.86
C GLY A 65 -14.19 19.62 8.27
N ILE A 66 -15.15 20.55 8.42
CA ILE A 66 -15.56 21.09 9.71
C ILE A 66 -17.09 21.01 9.77
N GLU A 67 -17.61 20.28 10.76
CA GLU A 67 -19.04 20.01 10.95
C GLU A 67 -19.46 20.30 12.39
N GLN A 68 -20.73 20.66 12.58
CA GLN A 68 -21.30 20.84 13.92
C GLN A 68 -21.75 19.48 14.46
N VAL A 69 -21.46 19.22 15.73
CA VAL A 69 -21.78 17.96 16.42
C VAL A 69 -22.46 18.23 17.76
N GLU A 70 -23.00 17.20 18.40
CA GLU A 70 -23.51 17.34 19.77
C GLU A 70 -22.37 17.76 20.71
N GLY A 71 -22.57 18.86 21.44
CA GLY A 71 -21.57 19.44 22.34
C GLY A 71 -20.56 20.41 21.71
N GLY A 72 -20.53 20.60 20.39
CA GLY A 72 -19.59 21.55 19.77
C GLY A 72 -19.34 21.34 18.27
N TRP A 73 -18.07 21.31 17.89
CA TRP A 73 -17.61 21.26 16.50
C TRP A 73 -16.55 20.18 16.30
N GLN A 74 -16.61 19.49 15.16
CA GLN A 74 -15.66 18.48 14.77
C GLN A 74 -14.87 18.96 13.54
N ALA A 75 -13.57 19.18 13.72
CA ALA A 75 -12.63 19.40 12.62
C ALA A 75 -11.99 18.06 12.24
N ARG A 76 -12.45 17.44 11.14
CA ARG A 76 -11.81 16.25 10.57
C ARG A 76 -10.48 16.64 9.91
N PHE A 77 -9.48 15.79 10.06
CA PHE A 77 -8.17 15.95 9.43
C PHE A 77 -7.68 14.62 8.82
N SER A 78 -6.76 14.72 7.87
CA SER A 78 -5.98 13.59 7.35
C SER A 78 -4.50 13.86 7.54
N VAL A 79 -3.78 12.94 8.19
CA VAL A 79 -2.32 12.91 8.23
C VAL A 79 -1.82 12.03 7.09
N ARG A 80 -1.05 12.59 6.16
CA ARG A 80 -0.34 11.86 5.13
C ARG A 80 1.11 11.62 5.54
N ASN A 81 1.52 10.36 5.62
CA ASN A 81 2.92 9.98 5.71
C ASN A 81 3.47 9.74 4.29
N SER A 82 4.23 10.71 3.81
CA SER A 82 4.94 10.68 2.52
C SER A 82 6.37 10.16 2.62
N GLY A 83 6.74 9.60 3.77
CA GLY A 83 8.02 8.92 4.02
C GLY A 83 7.97 7.41 3.75
N GLY A 84 9.13 6.76 3.89
CA GLY A 84 9.33 5.32 3.67
C GLY A 84 9.26 4.45 4.92
N ALA A 85 9.42 5.06 6.10
CA ALA A 85 9.17 4.43 7.39
C ALA A 85 7.72 4.66 7.84
N ALA A 86 7.11 3.64 8.43
CA ALA A 86 5.86 3.77 9.17
C ALA A 86 6.11 4.30 10.59
N VAL A 87 5.09 4.88 11.21
CA VAL A 87 5.15 5.43 12.58
C VAL A 87 3.92 5.03 13.38
N GLY A 88 4.10 4.89 14.69
CA GLY A 88 3.01 4.72 15.66
C GLY A 88 2.74 6.00 16.44
N GLN A 89 1.67 6.02 17.21
CA GLN A 89 1.34 7.05 18.22
C GLN A 89 1.54 8.49 17.70
N VAL A 90 1.01 8.79 16.51
CA VAL A 90 1.15 10.12 15.90
C VAL A 90 0.20 11.09 16.59
N GLU A 91 0.77 11.96 17.43
CA GLU A 91 0.05 13.01 18.14
C GLU A 91 -0.16 14.20 17.19
N VAL A 92 -1.42 14.63 17.06
CA VAL A 92 -1.85 15.73 16.20
C VAL A 92 -2.57 16.76 17.07
N THR A 93 -2.02 17.96 17.12
CA THR A 93 -2.60 19.09 17.85
C THR A 93 -3.19 20.09 16.86
N GLY A 94 -4.36 20.63 17.20
CA GLY A 94 -4.94 21.78 16.53
C GLY A 94 -5.16 22.91 17.52
N THR A 95 -4.66 24.09 17.18
CA THR A 95 -4.82 25.32 17.94
C THR A 95 -5.80 26.22 17.18
N LEU A 96 -6.90 26.59 17.83
CA LEU A 96 -7.94 27.49 17.32
C LEU A 96 -7.87 28.83 18.06
N GLU A 97 -7.41 29.87 17.38
CA GLU A 97 -7.52 31.24 17.86
C GLU A 97 -8.83 31.87 17.38
N SER A 98 -9.75 32.20 18.28
CA SER A 98 -11.00 32.90 17.94
C SER A 98 -11.43 33.86 19.06
N GLY A 99 -11.95 35.03 18.70
CA GLY A 99 -12.44 36.03 19.66
C GLY A 99 -11.41 36.61 20.65
N GLY A 100 -10.11 36.38 20.44
CA GLY A 100 -9.04 36.72 21.39
C GLY A 100 -8.71 35.61 22.40
N THR A 101 -9.36 34.46 22.30
CA THR A 101 -9.08 33.24 23.07
C THR A 101 -8.35 32.22 22.18
N SER A 102 -7.51 31.38 22.78
CA SER A 102 -6.94 30.19 22.13
C SER A 102 -7.54 28.93 22.75
N GLU A 103 -8.12 28.07 21.92
CA GLU A 103 -8.57 26.72 22.27
C GLU A 103 -7.58 25.71 21.66
N GLU A 104 -7.26 24.63 22.37
CA GLU A 104 -6.35 23.58 21.89
C GLU A 104 -7.01 22.21 22.03
N ALA A 105 -6.92 21.41 20.97
CA ALA A 105 -7.43 20.05 20.93
C ALA A 105 -6.37 19.11 20.34
N THR A 106 -6.22 17.93 20.93
CA THR A 106 -5.23 16.92 20.50
C THR A 106 -5.91 15.56 20.27
N ALA A 107 -5.46 14.85 19.23
CA ALA A 107 -5.84 13.47 18.95
C ALA A 107 -4.61 12.65 18.55
N THR A 108 -4.62 11.35 18.88
CA THR A 108 -3.55 10.41 18.54
C THR A 108 -4.02 9.43 17.49
N LEU A 109 -3.20 9.20 16.46
CA LEU A 109 -3.39 8.12 15.50
C LEU A 109 -2.43 6.97 15.85
N ASP A 110 -2.98 5.79 16.18
CA ASP A 110 -2.18 4.64 16.64
C ASP A 110 -1.07 4.23 15.67
N TYR A 111 -1.34 4.30 14.36
CA TYR A 111 -0.41 3.86 13.32
C TYR A 111 -0.65 4.54 11.96
N VAL A 112 0.38 5.14 11.38
CA VAL A 112 0.36 5.75 10.04
C VAL A 112 1.42 5.09 9.14
N PRO A 113 1.02 4.21 8.20
CA PRO A 113 1.96 3.50 7.33
C PRO A 113 2.73 4.42 6.39
N ALA A 114 3.91 3.97 5.94
CA ALA A 114 4.65 4.61 4.86
C ALA A 114 3.81 4.77 3.58
N GLN A 115 4.01 5.88 2.86
CA GLN A 115 3.26 6.26 1.64
C GLN A 115 1.72 6.23 1.77
N SER A 116 1.19 6.36 3.00
CA SER A 116 -0.25 6.23 3.28
C SER A 116 -0.81 7.48 3.98
N SER A 117 -2.13 7.55 4.11
CA SER A 117 -2.82 8.57 4.92
C SER A 117 -3.72 7.91 5.97
N ARG A 118 -3.99 8.63 7.06
CA ARG A 118 -4.93 8.24 8.11
C ARG A 118 -5.73 9.45 8.54
N GLU A 119 -7.01 9.22 8.82
CA GLU A 119 -7.93 10.28 9.22
C GLU A 119 -8.19 10.24 10.72
N GLY A 120 -8.46 11.42 11.27
CA GLY A 120 -8.85 11.63 12.65
C GLY A 120 -9.72 12.88 12.74
N ALA A 121 -10.06 13.28 13.96
CA ALA A 121 -10.76 14.53 14.19
C ALA A 121 -10.34 15.17 15.52
N LEU A 122 -10.44 16.49 15.55
CA LEU A 122 -10.31 17.32 16.73
C LEU A 122 -11.68 17.89 17.09
N LEU A 123 -11.97 17.98 18.38
CA LEU A 123 -13.22 18.53 18.90
C LEU A 123 -12.95 19.90 19.54
N PHE A 124 -13.77 20.88 19.18
CA PHE A 124 -13.69 22.28 19.63
C PHE A 124 -15.05 22.75 20.15
N THR A 125 -15.06 23.66 21.11
CA THR A 125 -16.29 24.30 21.61
C THR A 125 -16.70 25.48 20.73
N ALA A 126 -15.74 26.22 20.17
CA ALA A 126 -15.98 27.27 19.18
C ALA A 126 -16.01 26.72 17.74
N ASP A 127 -16.70 27.40 16.81
CA ASP A 127 -16.66 27.04 15.38
C ASP A 127 -15.25 27.31 14.82
N PRO A 128 -14.49 26.29 14.36
CA PRO A 128 -13.14 26.50 13.88
C PRO A 128 -13.03 27.33 12.59
N ARG A 129 -14.17 27.60 11.92
CA ARG A 129 -14.28 28.51 10.76
C ARG A 129 -14.43 29.99 11.17
N SER A 130 -14.69 30.26 12.46
CA SER A 130 -14.83 31.63 13.00
C SER A 130 -13.48 32.33 13.28
N GLY A 131 -12.39 31.57 13.26
CA GLY A 131 -11.06 32.04 13.66
C GLY A 131 -9.94 31.39 12.86
N ARG A 132 -8.73 31.39 13.44
CA ARG A 132 -7.53 30.77 12.85
C ARG A 132 -7.31 29.40 13.48
N LEU A 133 -7.67 28.34 12.75
CA LEU A 133 -7.30 26.96 13.06
C LEU A 133 -5.97 26.60 12.38
N GLU A 134 -4.94 26.28 13.16
CA GLU A 134 -3.74 25.56 12.71
C GLU A 134 -3.81 24.11 13.18
N VAL A 135 -3.49 23.12 12.32
CA VAL A 135 -3.42 21.70 12.70
C VAL A 135 -2.10 21.10 12.21
N ARG A 136 -1.35 20.45 13.11
CA ARG A 136 -0.04 19.84 12.80
C ARG A 136 0.21 18.57 13.62
N PRO A 137 0.93 17.57 13.07
CA PRO A 137 1.54 16.52 13.87
C PRO A 137 2.61 17.14 14.77
N VAL A 138 2.60 16.82 16.07
CA VAL A 138 3.57 17.33 17.06
C VAL A 138 4.52 16.25 17.56
N GLY A 139 4.08 14.98 17.55
CA GLY A 139 4.87 13.83 18.00
C GLY A 139 4.57 12.56 17.20
N TYR A 140 5.49 11.58 17.26
CA TYR A 140 5.30 10.23 16.75
C TYR A 140 6.30 9.27 17.41
N ALA A 141 5.94 7.98 17.46
CA ALA A 141 6.83 6.88 17.82
C ALA A 141 7.35 6.17 16.56
N LEU A 142 8.60 5.70 16.62
CA LEU A 142 9.12 4.69 15.68
C LEU A 142 8.79 3.28 16.23
N PRO A 143 8.48 2.31 15.34
CA PRO A 143 8.27 0.91 15.72
C PRO A 143 9.59 0.16 15.97
#